data_AF-A0A2S2R692-F1
#
_entry.id   AF-A0A2S2R692-F1
#
_cell.length_a   1.000
_cell.length_b   1.000
_cell.length_c   1.000
_cell.angle_alpha   90.00
_cell.angle_beta   90.00
_cell.angle_gamma   90.00
#
_symmetry.space_group_name_H-M   'P 1'
#
loop_
_entity.id
_entity.type
_entity.pdbx_description
1 polymer ?
#
loop_
_entity_poly.entity_id
_entity_poly.type
_entity_poly.pdbx_seq_one_letter_code
_entity_poly.pdbx_strand_id
1 'polypeptide(L)'
;MLIQGMVTIQDLNAPSGQMRSRPLRSCLLSKKVNDDYYVSVKNSMYPNCISYKATDLEQLHCKFIEEGKLGLRFKQPMHLILVKTEDKTMLKMFLRQIKDIISGKKVVIGTRNMPKIMPPKKNVNRFDPGTFEFVAIDRFDKRIMNMKQLNKLVLENCTLSSLPLEMGHLPISYLSLTGSTLSTLRHDQDIFWDWMTIDTVDRTLKTLKMDSIGLENLPFEIKFLKNLETLSVAKNKLTYIPQYMGELKKLRFLFVADNNLKYFPDSLFIRTFKELDISNNMFMESESLDFDHISAYMRNINTCNIKKSQMLVVKDLSHLAFASVVENCINLKRQEIPRTLWPKFDVVGRCIHCYEFVLPEYSVVQHTIATPCALKLIKNHTTNSIPWQSIICRFKCTKSSRL
;
A
#
# COMPACT_ATOMS: atom_id res chain seq x y z
N MET A 1 20.21 -21.40 22.92
CA MET A 1 19.12 -21.16 21.94
C MET A 1 19.23 -19.77 21.36
N LEU A 2 18.94 -19.60 20.07
CA LEU A 2 18.99 -18.31 19.37
C LEU A 2 17.56 -17.84 19.11
N ILE A 3 17.17 -16.67 19.61
CA ILE A 3 15.89 -16.03 19.32
C ILE A 3 16.13 -14.80 18.47
N GLN A 4 15.30 -14.61 17.45
CA GLN A 4 15.24 -13.37 16.68
C GLN A 4 13.96 -12.62 17.06
N GLY A 5 14.09 -11.32 17.29
CA GLY A 5 12.94 -10.49 17.68
C GLY A 5 13.32 -9.04 17.88
N MET A 6 12.35 -8.26 18.35
CA MET A 6 12.56 -6.88 18.79
C MET A 6 13.02 -6.90 20.24
N VAL A 7 14.18 -6.31 20.51
CA VAL A 7 14.73 -6.20 21.86
C VAL A 7 14.94 -4.73 22.20
N THR A 8 14.39 -4.32 23.33
CA THR A 8 14.64 -3.02 23.95
C THR A 8 15.55 -3.23 25.15
N ILE A 9 16.65 -2.49 25.21
CA ILE A 9 17.55 -2.46 26.37
C ILE A 9 17.37 -1.10 27.04
N GLN A 10 16.95 -1.09 28.30
CA GLN A 10 16.83 0.09 29.13
C GLN A 10 17.94 0.12 30.15
N ASP A 11 18.75 1.18 30.14
CA ASP A 11 19.71 1.46 31.21
C ASP A 11 18.97 2.11 32.38
N LEU A 12 18.92 1.41 33.51
CA LEU A 12 18.21 1.87 34.70
C LEU A 12 19.02 2.88 35.53
N ASN A 13 20.30 3.10 35.20
CA ASN A 13 21.14 4.13 35.81
C ASN A 13 21.04 5.49 35.10
N ALA A 14 20.39 5.55 33.94
CA ALA A 14 20.32 6.79 33.15
C ALA A 14 19.36 7.82 33.79
N PRO A 15 19.71 9.12 33.83
CA PRO A 15 18.87 10.16 34.41
C PRO A 15 17.51 10.26 33.70
N SER A 16 16.45 10.46 34.49
CA SER A 16 15.06 10.55 34.05
C SER A 16 14.88 11.72 33.06
N GLY A 17 14.86 11.39 31.77
CA GLY A 17 14.82 12.34 30.65
C GLY A 17 15.60 11.87 29.41
N GLN A 18 16.56 10.94 29.58
CA GLN A 18 17.33 10.34 28.48
C GLN A 18 16.98 8.88 28.16
N MET A 19 15.90 8.32 28.74
CA MET A 19 15.43 6.96 28.45
C MET A 19 14.83 6.82 27.04
N ARG A 20 15.63 7.06 25.99
CA ARG A 20 15.29 6.74 24.61
C ARG A 20 15.61 5.28 24.33
N SER A 21 14.85 4.35 24.92
CA SER A 21 14.99 2.94 24.57
C SER A 21 14.06 2.61 23.39
N ARG A 22 14.60 2.63 22.16
CA ARG A 22 13.86 2.14 20.99
C ARG A 22 14.02 0.62 20.86
N PRO A 23 12.97 -0.12 20.49
CA PRO A 23 13.10 -1.54 20.20
C PRO A 23 13.94 -1.74 18.93
N LEU A 24 14.94 -2.62 19.00
CA LEU A 24 15.85 -2.95 17.89
C LEU A 24 15.68 -4.40 17.46
N ARG A 25 15.71 -4.67 16.16
CA ARG A 25 15.85 -6.05 15.66
C ARG A 25 17.17 -6.62 16.18
N SER A 26 17.06 -7.70 16.95
CA SER A 26 18.16 -8.24 17.72
C SER A 26 18.15 -9.77 17.69
N CYS A 27 19.33 -10.34 17.86
CA CYS A 27 19.54 -11.75 18.12
C CYS A 27 19.85 -11.94 19.61
N LEU A 28 19.07 -12.76 20.30
CA LEU A 28 19.28 -13.15 21.69
C LEU A 28 19.81 -14.59 21.72
N LEU A 29 20.91 -14.83 22.42
CA LEU A 29 21.54 -16.15 22.50
C LEU A 29 21.90 -16.47 23.94
N SER A 30 21.53 -17.65 24.42
CA SER A 30 22.14 -18.24 25.62
C SER A 30 23.47 -18.92 25.24
N LYS A 31 24.57 -18.62 25.92
CA LYS A 31 25.88 -19.29 25.72
C LYS A 31 26.47 -19.76 27.06
N LYS A 32 27.31 -20.80 27.02
CA LYS A 32 28.09 -21.27 28.17
C LYS A 32 29.57 -21.05 27.88
N VAL A 33 30.30 -20.41 28.79
CA VAL A 33 31.73 -20.11 28.67
C VAL A 33 32.38 -20.34 30.03
N ASN A 34 33.41 -21.18 30.11
CA ASN A 34 34.15 -21.48 31.35
C ASN A 34 33.22 -21.79 32.55
N ASP A 35 32.28 -22.70 32.34
CA ASP A 35 31.21 -23.08 33.28
C ASP A 35 30.16 -22.04 33.68
N ASP A 36 30.33 -20.78 33.30
CA ASP A 36 29.34 -19.73 33.46
C ASP A 36 28.34 -19.68 32.30
N TYR A 37 27.08 -19.34 32.61
CA TYR A 37 26.03 -19.11 31.62
C TYR A 37 25.83 -17.62 31.36
N TYR A 38 25.64 -17.26 30.10
CA TYR A 38 25.42 -15.89 29.66
C TYR A 38 24.21 -15.78 28.74
N VAL A 39 23.52 -14.65 28.83
CA VAL A 39 22.56 -14.17 27.85
C VAL A 39 23.24 -13.09 27.02
N SER A 40 23.41 -13.31 25.72
CA SER A 40 24.05 -12.37 24.80
C SER A 40 23.03 -11.76 23.85
N VAL A 41 23.06 -10.44 23.69
CA VAL A 41 22.26 -9.69 22.72
C VAL A 41 23.18 -9.10 21.67
N LYS A 42 22.88 -9.33 20.39
CA LYS A 42 23.55 -8.68 19.24
C LYS A 42 22.53 -7.89 18.44
N ASN A 43 22.82 -6.61 18.18
CA ASN A 43 21.97 -5.75 17.35
C ASN A 43 22.81 -4.64 16.69
N SER A 44 22.15 -3.72 15.98
CA SER A 44 22.83 -2.62 15.28
C SER A 44 23.57 -1.64 16.21
N MET A 45 23.17 -1.55 17.48
CA MET A 45 23.81 -0.69 18.49
C MET A 45 24.96 -1.43 19.18
N TYR A 46 24.85 -2.75 19.34
CA TYR A 46 25.84 -3.62 19.97
C TYR A 46 26.35 -4.68 18.98
N PRO A 47 27.19 -4.31 18.00
CA PRO A 47 27.70 -5.23 16.98
C PRO A 47 28.61 -6.32 17.55
N ASN A 48 29.31 -6.03 18.64
CA ASN A 48 30.22 -6.97 19.33
C ASN A 48 29.50 -7.86 20.37
N CYS A 49 28.17 -7.81 20.42
CA CYS A 49 27.31 -8.37 21.46
C CYS A 49 27.51 -7.73 22.84
N ILE A 50 26.41 -7.51 23.55
CA ILE A 50 26.43 -7.30 24.99
C ILE A 50 26.04 -8.61 25.67
N SER A 51 26.77 -9.02 26.71
CA SER A 51 26.54 -10.29 27.42
C SER A 51 26.27 -10.02 28.88
N TYR A 52 25.27 -10.72 29.42
CA TYR A 52 24.86 -10.65 30.81
C TYR A 52 25.06 -12.02 31.43
N LYS A 53 25.72 -12.09 32.60
CA LYS A 53 25.81 -13.37 33.32
C LYS A 53 24.42 -13.75 33.81
N ALA A 54 24.07 -15.02 33.70
CA ALA A 54 22.79 -15.52 34.18
C ALA A 54 22.65 -15.40 35.70
N THR A 55 23.77 -15.44 36.45
CA THR A 55 23.83 -15.21 37.90
C THR A 55 23.44 -13.78 38.28
N ASP A 56 23.60 -12.82 37.38
CA ASP A 56 23.26 -11.43 37.62
C ASP A 56 21.78 -11.14 37.31
N LEU A 57 20.99 -12.15 36.92
CA LEU A 57 19.57 -11.97 36.67
C LEU A 57 18.81 -11.81 37.99
N GLU A 58 18.31 -10.60 38.22
CA GLU A 58 17.59 -10.22 39.44
C GLU A 58 16.09 -10.55 39.33
N GLN A 59 15.49 -10.27 38.17
CA GLN A 59 14.05 -10.41 37.98
C GLN A 59 13.69 -10.92 36.59
N LEU A 60 12.68 -11.80 36.54
CA LEU A 60 12.15 -12.41 35.33
C LEU A 60 10.66 -12.06 35.17
N HIS A 61 10.33 -11.28 34.14
CA HIS A 61 8.96 -10.85 33.87
C HIS A 61 8.34 -11.73 32.76
N CYS A 62 7.54 -12.72 33.16
CA CYS A 62 6.93 -13.68 32.24
C CYS A 62 5.41 -13.57 32.09
N LYS A 63 4.77 -12.50 32.62
CA LYS A 63 3.30 -12.32 32.62
C LYS A 63 2.68 -12.42 31.22
N PHE A 64 3.39 -11.97 30.19
CA PHE A 64 2.91 -11.92 28.80
C PHE A 64 3.64 -12.90 27.87
N ILE A 65 4.11 -14.03 28.39
CA ILE A 65 4.86 -15.01 27.60
C ILE A 65 4.03 -15.62 26.46
N GLU A 66 2.72 -15.77 26.66
CA GLU A 66 1.76 -16.25 25.65
C GLU A 66 1.57 -15.27 24.48
N GLU A 67 1.88 -13.99 24.70
CA GLU A 67 1.90 -12.94 23.68
C GLU A 67 3.26 -12.81 22.99
N GLY A 68 4.24 -13.65 23.34
CA GLY A 68 5.60 -13.57 22.79
C GLY A 68 6.45 -12.47 23.43
N LYS A 69 6.16 -12.07 24.67
CA LYS A 69 6.88 -11.03 25.42
C LYS A 69 7.62 -11.60 26.62
N LEU A 70 8.85 -11.16 26.86
CA LEU A 70 9.68 -11.55 28.01
C LEU A 70 10.51 -10.37 28.51
N GLY A 71 10.55 -10.16 29.83
CA GLY A 71 11.44 -9.20 30.46
C GLY A 71 12.52 -9.88 31.31
N LEU A 72 13.76 -9.41 31.20
CA LEU A 72 14.92 -9.87 31.96
C LEU A 72 15.60 -8.65 32.59
N ARG A 73 15.64 -8.59 33.92
CA ARG A 73 16.31 -7.52 34.67
C ARG A 73 17.63 -8.05 35.23
N PHE A 74 18.73 -7.38 34.92
CA PHE A 74 20.05 -7.73 35.39
C PHE A 74 20.60 -6.72 36.39
N LYS A 75 21.40 -7.21 37.34
CA LYS A 75 22.10 -6.41 38.34
C LYS A 75 23.34 -5.73 37.77
N GLN A 76 24.07 -6.40 36.87
CA GLN A 76 25.27 -5.87 36.23
C GLN A 76 25.38 -6.29 34.74
N PRO A 77 25.47 -5.32 33.81
CA PRO A 77 25.07 -3.92 33.98
C PRO A 77 23.57 -3.82 34.34
N MET A 78 23.18 -2.74 35.04
CA MET A 78 21.83 -2.55 35.58
C MET A 78 20.81 -2.26 34.47
N HIS A 79 20.46 -3.28 33.70
CA HIS A 79 19.64 -3.17 32.50
C HIS A 79 18.36 -3.99 32.60
N LEU A 80 17.28 -3.45 32.03
CA LEU A 80 16.07 -4.19 31.73
C LEU A 80 16.03 -4.51 30.22
N ILE A 81 16.03 -5.80 29.90
CA ILE A 81 15.91 -6.31 28.53
C ILE A 81 14.47 -6.76 28.31
N LEU A 82 13.78 -6.12 27.36
CA LEU A 82 12.44 -6.48 26.94
C LEU A 82 12.51 -7.11 25.56
N VAL A 83 12.01 -8.34 25.44
CA VAL A 83 12.01 -9.14 24.21
C VAL A 83 10.58 -9.28 23.72
N LYS A 84 10.37 -9.03 22.42
CA LYS A 84 9.13 -9.33 21.69
C LYS A 84 9.47 -10.13 20.44
N THR A 85 8.89 -11.32 20.29
CA THR A 85 9.10 -12.18 19.11
C THR A 85 7.80 -12.83 18.65
N GLU A 86 7.72 -13.13 17.35
CA GLU A 86 6.63 -13.90 16.76
C GLU A 86 6.79 -15.40 17.03
N ASP A 87 8.02 -15.88 17.23
CA ASP A 87 8.32 -17.27 17.56
C ASP A 87 8.15 -17.54 19.06
N LYS A 88 6.87 -17.67 19.46
CA LYS A 88 6.46 -17.93 20.84
C LYS A 88 7.03 -19.24 21.38
N THR A 89 7.16 -20.26 20.52
CA THR A 89 7.67 -21.58 20.89
C THR A 89 9.13 -21.50 21.32
N MET A 90 9.98 -20.84 20.53
CA MET A 90 11.39 -20.65 20.91
C MET A 90 11.55 -19.73 22.12
N LEU A 91 10.69 -18.73 22.29
CA LEU A 91 10.70 -17.89 23.50
C LEU A 91 10.37 -18.69 24.77
N LYS A 92 9.38 -19.58 24.72
CA LYS A 92 9.03 -20.47 25.84
C LYS A 92 10.15 -21.46 26.17
N MET A 93 10.78 -22.04 25.14
CA MET A 93 11.92 -22.93 25.34
C MET A 93 13.12 -22.21 25.96
N PHE A 94 13.42 -20.99 25.50
CA PHE A 94 14.46 -20.15 26.08
C PHE A 94 14.14 -19.78 27.54
N LEU A 95 12.90 -19.43 27.85
CA LEU A 95 12.47 -19.15 29.22
C LEU A 95 12.70 -20.35 30.14
N ARG A 96 12.33 -21.56 29.69
CA ARG A 96 12.58 -22.80 30.43
C ARG A 96 14.07 -23.00 30.67
N GLN A 97 14.89 -22.77 29.64
CA GLN A 97 16.34 -22.87 29.72
C GLN A 97 16.93 -21.93 30.77
N ILE A 98 16.52 -20.66 30.77
CA ILE A 98 16.97 -19.65 31.73
C ILE A 98 16.54 -20.02 33.15
N LYS A 99 15.31 -20.51 33.35
CA LYS A 99 14.85 -20.99 34.67
C LYS A 99 15.69 -22.17 35.18
N ASP A 100 16.00 -23.14 34.31
CA ASP A 100 16.83 -24.28 34.69
C ASP A 100 18.26 -23.83 35.09
N ILE A 101 18.84 -22.87 34.36
CA ILE A 101 20.14 -22.27 34.69
C ILE A 101 20.11 -21.58 36.07
N ILE A 102 19.10 -20.75 36.34
CA ILE A 102 18.97 -20.03 37.62
C ILE A 102 18.74 -21.01 38.78
N SER A 103 18.06 -22.13 38.53
CA SER A 103 17.86 -23.19 39.54
C SER A 103 19.11 -24.05 39.80
N GLY A 104 20.25 -23.74 39.18
CA GLY A 104 21.51 -24.46 39.39
C GLY A 104 21.64 -25.77 38.61
N LYS A 105 20.72 -26.07 37.68
CA LYS A 105 20.82 -27.28 36.86
C LYS A 105 21.88 -27.11 35.77
N LYS A 106 22.64 -28.18 35.51
CA LYS A 106 23.54 -28.23 34.35
C LYS A 106 22.72 -28.33 33.06
N VAL A 107 22.71 -27.26 32.27
CA VAL A 107 22.01 -27.18 31.00
C VAL A 107 23.00 -27.34 29.85
N VAL A 108 22.76 -28.31 28.97
CA VAL A 108 23.53 -28.46 27.73
C VAL A 108 23.07 -27.38 26.74
N ILE A 109 23.97 -26.45 26.41
CA ILE A 109 23.72 -25.45 25.37
C ILE A 109 24.26 -25.99 24.05
N GLY A 110 23.36 -26.28 23.10
CA GLY A 110 23.75 -26.71 21.76
C GLY A 110 24.64 -25.69 21.04
N THR A 111 25.45 -26.16 20.08
CA THR A 111 26.50 -25.44 19.33
C THR A 111 25.97 -24.41 18.31
N ARG A 112 24.95 -23.63 18.68
CA ARG A 112 24.51 -22.50 17.85
C ARG A 112 25.38 -21.29 18.15
N ASN A 113 26.16 -20.88 17.16
CA ASN A 113 26.97 -19.66 17.24
C ASN A 113 26.11 -18.42 17.00
N MET A 114 26.48 -17.32 17.66
CA MET A 114 25.95 -16.01 17.29
C MET A 114 26.31 -15.75 15.81
N PRO A 115 25.38 -15.27 14.98
CA PRO A 115 25.68 -15.00 13.57
C PRO A 115 26.89 -14.05 13.45
N LYS A 116 27.94 -14.48 12.72
CA LYS A 116 29.14 -13.63 12.46
C LYS A 116 28.71 -12.32 11.80
N ILE A 117 27.84 -12.46 10.80
CA ILE A 117 27.12 -11.40 10.12
C ILE A 117 25.70 -11.44 10.71
N MET A 118 25.19 -10.33 11.27
CA MET A 118 23.74 -10.27 11.54
C MET A 118 23.02 -10.61 10.25
N PRO A 119 21.86 -11.33 10.25
CA PRO A 119 21.06 -11.41 9.04
C PRO A 119 21.01 -10.01 8.44
N PRO A 120 21.35 -9.85 7.14
CA PRO A 120 21.57 -8.53 6.57
C PRO A 120 20.42 -7.66 7.04
N LYS A 121 20.72 -6.42 7.42
CA LYS A 121 19.67 -5.41 7.34
C LYS A 121 19.03 -5.70 5.98
N LYS A 122 17.76 -6.12 5.91
CA LYS A 122 16.99 -5.60 4.77
C LYS A 122 17.27 -4.11 4.89
N ASN A 123 17.99 -3.55 3.92
CA ASN A 123 18.54 -2.22 4.02
C ASN A 123 17.38 -1.28 4.33
N VAL A 124 17.31 -0.79 5.55
CA VAL A 124 16.20 0.07 5.96
C VAL A 124 16.86 1.23 6.69
N ASN A 125 17.12 2.28 5.91
CA ASN A 125 17.39 3.66 6.34
C ASN A 125 18.87 4.06 6.55
N ARG A 126 19.73 3.82 5.57
CA ARG A 126 20.77 4.81 5.24
C ARG A 126 20.37 5.43 3.91
N PHE A 127 20.27 6.76 3.86
CA PHE A 127 20.01 7.52 2.64
C PHE A 127 21.27 7.55 1.77
N ASP A 128 21.72 6.37 1.37
CA ASP A 128 22.86 6.19 0.49
C ASP A 128 22.36 6.28 -0.96
N PRO A 129 22.90 7.21 -1.77
CA PRO A 129 22.54 7.39 -3.18
C PRO A 129 22.62 6.12 -4.04
N GLY A 130 23.48 5.15 -3.66
CA GLY A 130 23.67 3.87 -4.35
C GLY A 130 22.69 2.75 -3.94
N THR A 131 21.70 3.05 -3.11
CA THR A 131 20.75 2.05 -2.63
C THR A 131 19.65 1.77 -3.65
N PHE A 132 19.46 0.49 -4.01
CA PHE A 132 18.41 0.03 -4.93
C PHE A 132 17.04 -0.21 -4.26
N GLU A 133 17.01 -0.51 -2.96
CA GLU A 133 15.77 -0.78 -2.22
C GLU A 133 15.74 0.01 -0.91
N PHE A 134 14.66 0.75 -0.70
CA PHE A 134 14.39 1.49 0.53
C PHE A 134 13.04 1.09 1.11
N VAL A 135 13.02 0.85 2.42
CA VAL A 135 11.80 0.60 3.18
C VAL A 135 11.69 1.70 4.21
N ALA A 136 10.59 2.44 4.26
CA ALA A 136 10.36 3.42 5.30
C ALA A 136 9.97 2.76 6.62
N ILE A 137 10.18 3.50 7.71
CA ILE A 137 9.71 3.13 9.05
C ILE A 137 8.84 4.29 9.51
N ASP A 138 7.56 4.00 9.79
CA ASP A 138 6.53 4.88 10.34
C ASP A 138 6.12 6.08 9.47
N ARG A 139 7.01 6.68 8.68
CA ARG A 139 6.72 7.88 7.89
C ARG A 139 7.60 8.01 6.65
N PHE A 140 7.17 8.85 5.72
CA PHE A 140 7.99 9.29 4.59
C PHE A 140 9.07 10.28 5.04
N ASP A 141 10.29 10.13 4.50
CA ASP A 141 11.43 11.03 4.77
C ASP A 141 11.90 11.67 3.46
N LYS A 142 11.97 13.00 3.42
CA LYS A 142 12.34 13.74 2.19
C LYS A 142 13.75 13.41 1.69
N ARG A 143 14.65 12.87 2.53
CA ARG A 143 16.00 12.48 2.11
C ARG A 143 16.00 11.33 1.09
N ILE A 144 14.89 10.60 0.93
CA ILE A 144 14.73 9.58 -0.13
C ILE A 144 14.94 10.20 -1.52
N MET A 145 14.65 11.50 -1.67
CA MET A 145 14.82 12.23 -2.93
C MET A 145 16.27 12.21 -3.47
N ASN A 146 17.26 11.97 -2.61
CA ASN A 146 18.67 11.93 -3.01
C ASN A 146 19.10 10.55 -3.56
N MET A 147 18.21 9.55 -3.53
CA MET A 147 18.52 8.16 -3.85
C MET A 147 18.35 7.88 -5.35
N LYS A 148 19.33 8.31 -6.15
CA LYS A 148 19.26 8.28 -7.63
C LYS A 148 19.26 6.88 -8.24
N GLN A 149 19.66 5.84 -7.51
CA GLN A 149 19.62 4.45 -7.97
C GLN A 149 18.43 3.65 -7.41
N LEU A 150 17.52 4.32 -6.71
CA LEU A 150 16.41 3.67 -6.04
C LEU A 150 15.46 3.04 -7.05
N ASN A 151 15.30 1.73 -6.97
CA ASN A 151 14.42 0.95 -7.82
C ASN A 151 13.16 0.49 -7.07
N LYS A 152 13.28 0.20 -5.78
CA LYS A 152 12.18 -0.33 -4.96
C LYS A 152 11.97 0.52 -3.72
N LEU A 153 10.76 1.07 -3.57
CA LEU A 153 10.37 1.88 -2.44
C LEU A 153 9.18 1.22 -1.71
N VAL A 154 9.31 1.01 -0.41
CA VAL A 154 8.29 0.37 0.43
C VAL A 154 7.93 1.33 1.55
N LEU A 155 6.75 1.93 1.48
CA LEU A 155 6.16 2.81 2.48
C LEU A 155 4.94 2.11 3.09
N GLU A 156 5.16 0.93 3.66
CA GLU A 156 4.08 0.12 4.25
C GLU A 156 3.86 0.49 5.72
N ASN A 157 2.59 0.49 6.15
CA ASN A 157 2.18 0.82 7.52
C ASN A 157 2.78 2.15 8.02
N CYS A 158 2.86 3.14 7.14
CA CYS A 158 3.35 4.48 7.44
C CYS A 158 2.20 5.47 7.59
N THR A 159 2.41 6.54 8.36
CA THR A 159 1.55 7.71 8.36
C THR A 159 2.00 8.65 7.22
N LEU A 160 1.20 8.72 6.16
CA LEU A 160 1.50 9.49 4.96
C LEU A 160 0.55 10.69 4.87
N SER A 161 0.96 11.81 5.46
CA SER A 161 0.20 13.07 5.35
C SER A 161 0.20 13.59 3.91
N SER A 162 1.36 13.57 3.26
CA SER A 162 1.53 13.96 1.87
C SER A 162 2.77 13.29 1.27
N LEU A 163 2.77 13.12 -0.05
CA LEU A 163 3.95 12.77 -0.82
C LEU A 163 4.34 13.96 -1.70
N PRO A 164 5.61 14.38 -1.69
CA PRO A 164 6.05 15.51 -2.50
C PRO A 164 5.98 15.17 -3.99
N LEU A 165 5.60 16.16 -4.83
CA LEU A 165 5.54 16.02 -6.29
C LEU A 165 6.87 15.49 -6.85
N GLU A 166 7.98 15.93 -6.26
CA GLU A 166 9.33 15.56 -6.66
C GLU A 166 9.58 14.06 -6.58
N MET A 167 8.83 13.31 -5.75
CA MET A 167 8.88 11.83 -5.69
C MET A 167 8.76 11.21 -7.08
N GLY A 168 8.00 11.83 -7.98
CA GLY A 168 7.82 11.38 -9.35
C GLY A 168 9.11 11.37 -10.19
N HIS A 169 10.18 12.04 -9.74
CA HIS A 169 11.51 11.99 -10.38
C HIS A 169 12.37 10.80 -9.94
N LEU A 170 11.93 10.02 -8.93
CA LEU A 170 12.67 8.83 -8.51
C LEU A 170 12.53 7.72 -9.56
N PRO A 171 13.61 6.99 -9.90
CA PRO A 171 13.58 5.93 -10.92
C PRO A 171 13.03 4.60 -10.38
N ILE A 172 11.94 4.67 -9.61
CA ILE A 172 11.36 3.51 -8.94
C ILE A 172 10.55 2.65 -9.91
N SER A 173 10.80 1.35 -9.88
CA SER A 173 10.00 0.35 -10.59
C SER A 173 8.95 -0.33 -9.69
N TYR A 174 9.14 -0.26 -8.39
CA TYR A 174 8.23 -0.81 -7.40
C TYR A 174 7.92 0.21 -6.30
N LEU A 175 6.64 0.44 -6.04
CA LEU A 175 6.14 1.20 -4.90
C LEU A 175 5.09 0.38 -4.13
N SER A 176 5.21 0.32 -2.81
CA SER A 176 4.14 -0.19 -1.94
C SER A 176 3.80 0.85 -0.88
N LEU A 177 2.52 1.20 -0.78
CA LEU A 177 1.92 2.04 0.26
C LEU A 177 1.04 1.22 1.20
N THR A 178 1.11 -0.11 1.12
CA THR A 178 0.15 -1.03 1.75
C THR A 178 0.02 -0.82 3.26
N GLY A 179 -1.22 -0.74 3.76
CA GLY A 179 -1.53 -0.55 5.18
C GLY A 179 -1.21 0.83 5.73
N SER A 180 -0.75 1.76 4.90
CA SER A 180 -0.46 3.14 5.31
C SER A 180 -1.73 3.97 5.48
N THR A 181 -1.70 4.90 6.42
CA THR A 181 -2.80 5.84 6.65
C THR A 181 -2.55 7.13 5.90
N LEU A 182 -3.51 7.55 5.08
CA LEU A 182 -3.46 8.83 4.36
C LEU A 182 -3.97 9.99 5.26
N SER A 183 -3.66 11.23 4.89
CA SER A 183 -4.23 12.43 5.53
C SER A 183 -5.75 12.40 5.47
N THR A 184 -6.41 12.92 6.52
CA THR A 184 -7.86 13.12 6.56
C THR A 184 -8.29 14.46 5.96
N LEU A 185 -7.34 15.36 5.69
CA LEU A 185 -7.61 16.65 5.09
C LEU A 185 -7.87 16.48 3.60
N ARG A 186 -9.06 16.91 3.15
CA ARG A 186 -9.49 16.77 1.75
C ARG A 186 -8.48 17.37 0.76
N HIS A 187 -7.92 18.54 1.08
CA HIS A 187 -6.94 19.18 0.21
C HIS A 187 -5.68 18.32 0.02
N ASP A 188 -5.19 17.66 1.06
CA ASP A 188 -4.01 16.80 0.96
C ASP A 188 -4.30 15.54 0.14
N GLN A 189 -5.49 14.95 0.33
CA GLN A 189 -5.94 13.77 -0.44
C GLN A 189 -6.03 14.07 -1.94
N ASP A 190 -6.52 15.26 -2.26
CA ASP A 190 -6.67 15.74 -3.64
C ASP A 190 -5.31 15.81 -4.36
N ILE A 191 -4.26 16.32 -3.72
CA ILE A 191 -2.92 16.50 -4.34
C ILE A 191 -1.95 15.34 -4.08
N PHE A 192 -2.31 14.38 -3.23
CA PHE A 192 -1.42 13.31 -2.77
C PHE A 192 -0.80 12.51 -3.93
N TRP A 193 -1.53 12.41 -5.02
CA TRP A 193 -1.25 11.54 -6.17
C TRP A 193 -0.54 12.25 -7.32
N ASP A 194 -0.30 13.56 -7.23
CA ASP A 194 0.23 14.39 -8.32
C ASP A 194 1.61 13.92 -8.81
N TRP A 195 2.41 13.29 -7.96
CA TRP A 195 3.71 12.72 -8.32
C TRP A 195 3.62 11.66 -9.44
N MET A 196 2.48 10.99 -9.61
CA MET A 196 2.26 10.02 -10.71
C MET A 196 2.19 10.68 -12.09
N THR A 197 2.02 12.00 -12.17
CA THR A 197 1.98 12.76 -13.43
C THR A 197 3.36 13.10 -13.99
N ILE A 198 4.44 12.74 -13.28
CA ILE A 198 5.81 13.02 -13.68
C ILE A 198 6.34 11.94 -14.63
N ASP A 199 6.91 12.37 -15.75
CA ASP A 199 7.38 11.50 -16.85
C ASP A 199 8.36 10.40 -16.41
N THR A 200 9.18 10.64 -15.40
CA THR A 200 10.16 9.65 -14.93
C THR A 200 9.46 8.45 -14.30
N VAL A 201 8.50 8.66 -13.41
CA VAL A 201 7.77 7.56 -12.75
C VAL A 201 6.81 6.86 -13.70
N ASP A 202 6.17 7.58 -14.63
CA ASP A 202 5.39 6.97 -15.73
C ASP A 202 6.20 5.89 -16.46
N ARG A 203 7.45 6.22 -16.82
CA ARG A 203 8.32 5.34 -17.59
C ARG A 203 8.98 4.25 -16.77
N THR A 204 9.06 4.37 -15.46
CA THR A 204 9.82 3.44 -14.62
C THR A 204 8.95 2.52 -13.77
N LEU A 205 7.80 3.00 -13.28
CA LEU A 205 6.97 2.28 -12.33
C LEU A 205 6.22 1.12 -13.00
N LYS A 206 6.50 -0.09 -12.52
CA LYS A 206 5.91 -1.34 -13.01
C LYS A 206 4.95 -1.97 -12.00
N THR A 207 5.22 -1.79 -10.71
CA THR A 207 4.40 -2.36 -9.63
C THR A 207 4.01 -1.27 -8.66
N LEU A 208 2.70 -1.11 -8.46
CA LEU A 208 2.11 -0.22 -7.47
C LEU A 208 1.19 -1.03 -6.55
N LYS A 209 1.45 -1.00 -5.24
CA LYS A 209 0.60 -1.60 -4.22
C LYS A 209 0.05 -0.54 -3.28
N MET A 210 -1.25 -0.56 -3.07
CA MET A 210 -2.02 0.40 -2.30
C MET A 210 -3.11 -0.34 -1.51
N ASP A 211 -2.79 -1.55 -1.02
CA ASP A 211 -3.77 -2.37 -0.32
C ASP A 211 -4.04 -1.78 1.08
N SER A 212 -5.27 -1.89 1.57
CA SER A 212 -5.63 -1.46 2.94
C SER A 212 -5.27 0.00 3.29
N ILE A 213 -5.40 0.95 2.35
CA ILE A 213 -5.16 2.39 2.64
C ILE A 213 -6.45 3.21 2.74
N GLY A 214 -7.60 2.56 2.58
CA GLY A 214 -8.92 3.17 2.73
C GLY A 214 -9.40 3.96 1.51
N LEU A 215 -8.92 3.64 0.30
CA LEU A 215 -9.36 4.32 -0.92
C LEU A 215 -10.86 4.10 -1.18
N GLU A 216 -11.59 5.18 -1.42
CA GLU A 216 -12.97 5.14 -1.92
C GLU A 216 -13.03 5.16 -3.46
N ASN A 217 -12.06 5.85 -4.08
CA ASN A 217 -11.90 5.94 -5.53
C ASN A 217 -10.44 5.75 -5.91
N LEU A 218 -10.18 5.27 -7.13
CA LEU A 218 -8.84 5.25 -7.69
C LEU A 218 -8.44 6.65 -8.19
N PRO A 219 -7.23 7.13 -7.88
CA PRO A 219 -6.76 8.42 -8.35
C PRO A 219 -6.59 8.43 -9.88
N PHE A 220 -7.13 9.48 -10.52
CA PHE A 220 -7.07 9.68 -11.98
C PHE A 220 -5.64 9.61 -12.53
N GLU A 221 -4.66 10.01 -11.74
CA GLU A 221 -3.25 10.09 -12.11
C GLU A 221 -2.64 8.72 -12.44
N ILE A 222 -3.25 7.62 -12.00
CA ILE A 222 -2.85 6.25 -12.40
C ILE A 222 -2.88 6.10 -13.93
N LYS A 223 -3.76 6.82 -14.64
CA LYS A 223 -3.82 6.84 -16.11
C LYS A 223 -2.48 7.18 -16.75
N PHE A 224 -1.64 7.97 -16.08
CA PHE A 224 -0.33 8.39 -16.60
C PHE A 224 0.75 7.32 -16.47
N LEU A 225 0.56 6.26 -15.67
CA LEU A 225 1.58 5.21 -15.45
C LEU A 225 1.59 4.17 -16.58
N LYS A 226 2.02 4.53 -17.78
CA LYS A 226 1.90 3.69 -19.00
C LYS A 226 2.71 2.40 -18.94
N ASN A 227 3.73 2.32 -18.08
CA ASN A 227 4.53 1.11 -17.85
C ASN A 227 4.07 0.24 -16.70
N LEU A 228 2.94 0.55 -16.05
CA LEU A 228 2.41 -0.25 -14.96
C LEU A 228 2.00 -1.65 -15.44
N GLU A 229 2.58 -2.68 -14.81
CA GLU A 229 2.34 -4.10 -15.10
C GLU A 229 1.49 -4.76 -14.01
N THR A 230 1.66 -4.30 -12.76
CA THR A 230 0.98 -4.82 -11.57
C THR A 230 0.35 -3.70 -10.76
N LEU A 231 -0.95 -3.80 -10.53
CA LEU A 231 -1.68 -2.92 -9.61
C LEU A 231 -2.37 -3.77 -8.54
N SER A 232 -2.11 -3.45 -7.28
CA SER A 232 -2.78 -4.03 -6.12
C SER A 232 -3.46 -2.94 -5.31
N VAL A 233 -4.79 -3.04 -5.17
CA VAL A 233 -5.64 -2.11 -4.41
C VAL A 233 -6.67 -2.89 -3.59
N ALA A 234 -6.28 -4.07 -3.11
CA ALA A 234 -7.15 -4.94 -2.33
C ALA A 234 -7.46 -4.34 -0.95
N LYS A 235 -8.57 -4.75 -0.33
CA LYS A 235 -8.98 -4.31 1.02
C LYS A 235 -9.16 -2.80 1.13
N ASN A 236 -9.73 -2.19 0.10
CA ASN A 236 -10.11 -0.79 0.10
C ASN A 236 -11.65 -0.67 0.11
N LYS A 237 -12.20 0.50 -0.22
CA LYS A 237 -13.64 0.77 -0.27
C LYS A 237 -14.09 1.13 -1.68
N LEU A 238 -13.37 0.68 -2.70
CA LEU A 238 -13.64 1.02 -4.09
C LEU A 238 -15.02 0.52 -4.50
N THR A 239 -15.82 1.38 -5.14
CA THR A 239 -17.16 1.02 -5.65
C THR A 239 -17.18 0.78 -7.16
N TYR A 240 -16.16 1.26 -7.88
CA TYR A 240 -15.95 1.05 -9.31
C TYR A 240 -14.45 1.10 -9.66
N ILE A 241 -14.13 0.61 -10.86
CA ILE A 241 -12.83 0.81 -11.49
C ILE A 241 -13.05 1.76 -12.69
N PRO A 242 -12.29 2.87 -12.83
CA PRO A 242 -12.52 3.85 -13.89
C PRO A 242 -12.27 3.31 -15.30
N GLN A 243 -12.98 3.84 -16.29
CA GLN A 243 -12.86 3.42 -17.70
C GLN A 243 -11.50 3.72 -18.34
N TYR A 244 -10.72 4.67 -17.81
CA TYR A 244 -9.38 4.93 -18.33
C TYR A 244 -8.37 3.81 -18.00
N MET A 245 -8.71 2.87 -17.10
CA MET A 245 -7.84 1.74 -16.75
C MET A 245 -7.51 0.85 -17.95
N GLY A 246 -8.41 0.80 -18.95
CA GLY A 246 -8.12 0.17 -20.23
C GLY A 246 -6.91 0.76 -20.97
N GLU A 247 -6.50 2.01 -20.70
CA GLU A 247 -5.32 2.62 -21.35
C GLU A 247 -3.98 2.08 -20.85
N LEU A 248 -3.96 1.38 -19.72
CA LEU A 248 -2.75 0.76 -19.16
C LEU A 248 -2.44 -0.54 -19.90
N LYS A 249 -1.97 -0.41 -21.15
CA LYS A 249 -1.75 -1.53 -22.09
C LYS A 249 -0.81 -2.62 -21.58
N LYS A 250 0.04 -2.30 -20.60
CA LYS A 250 1.01 -3.22 -19.98
C LYS A 250 0.50 -3.90 -18.72
N LEU A 251 -0.67 -3.53 -18.19
CA LEU A 251 -1.23 -4.11 -16.99
C LEU A 251 -1.58 -5.59 -17.21
N ARG A 252 -0.96 -6.48 -16.44
CA ARG A 252 -1.15 -7.94 -16.52
C ARG A 252 -1.58 -8.57 -15.20
N PHE A 253 -1.32 -7.91 -14.08
CA PHE A 253 -1.68 -8.38 -12.75
C PHE A 253 -2.56 -7.31 -12.09
N LEU A 254 -3.79 -7.68 -11.75
CA LEU A 254 -4.73 -6.76 -11.12
C LEU A 254 -5.37 -7.44 -9.91
N PHE A 255 -5.15 -6.87 -8.73
CA PHE A 255 -5.68 -7.37 -7.47
C PHE A 255 -6.60 -6.31 -6.86
N VAL A 256 -7.90 -6.57 -6.91
CA VAL A 256 -8.97 -5.67 -6.42
C VAL A 256 -9.88 -6.38 -5.42
N ALA A 257 -9.39 -7.48 -4.82
CA ALA A 257 -10.12 -8.25 -3.83
C ALA A 257 -10.53 -7.42 -2.61
N ASP A 258 -11.58 -7.84 -1.90
CA ASP A 258 -12.06 -7.18 -0.68
C ASP A 258 -12.37 -5.69 -0.93
N ASN A 259 -13.22 -5.41 -1.92
CA ASN A 259 -13.73 -4.07 -2.24
C ASN A 259 -15.26 -4.13 -2.41
N ASN A 260 -15.88 -3.02 -2.80
CA ASN A 260 -17.32 -2.90 -2.99
C ASN A 260 -17.70 -2.77 -4.48
N LEU A 261 -16.90 -3.38 -5.38
CA LEU A 261 -17.12 -3.27 -6.82
C LEU A 261 -18.44 -3.95 -7.21
N LYS A 262 -19.28 -3.23 -7.95
CA LYS A 262 -20.54 -3.77 -8.48
C LYS A 262 -20.45 -4.25 -9.92
N TYR A 263 -19.45 -3.79 -10.66
CA TYR A 263 -19.22 -4.09 -12.07
C TYR A 263 -17.77 -3.82 -12.45
N PHE A 264 -17.38 -4.25 -13.64
CA PHE A 264 -16.09 -3.95 -14.26
C PHE A 264 -16.25 -2.98 -15.43
N PRO A 265 -15.27 -2.11 -15.71
CA PRO A 265 -15.32 -1.23 -16.88
C PRO A 265 -15.09 -2.04 -18.18
N ASP A 266 -15.90 -1.83 -19.22
CA ASP A 266 -15.74 -2.49 -20.52
C ASP A 266 -14.34 -2.28 -21.13
N SER A 267 -13.67 -1.19 -20.78
CA SER A 267 -12.34 -0.87 -21.29
C SER A 267 -11.28 -1.93 -20.94
N LEU A 268 -11.55 -2.75 -19.91
CA LEU A 268 -10.73 -3.89 -19.52
C LEU A 268 -11.16 -5.20 -20.20
N PHE A 269 -12.28 -5.23 -20.92
CA PHE A 269 -12.81 -6.41 -21.58
C PHE A 269 -11.85 -6.97 -22.63
N ILE A 270 -11.15 -6.09 -23.35
CA ILE A 270 -10.14 -6.45 -24.35
C ILE A 270 -8.79 -6.88 -23.75
N ARG A 271 -8.65 -6.87 -22.42
CA ARG A 271 -7.38 -7.17 -21.74
C ARG A 271 -7.35 -8.64 -21.32
N THR A 272 -6.23 -9.29 -21.60
CA THR A 272 -5.91 -10.62 -21.05
C THR A 272 -4.95 -10.45 -19.88
N PHE A 273 -5.42 -10.79 -18.68
CA PHE A 273 -4.62 -10.77 -17.46
C PHE A 273 -3.86 -12.08 -17.26
N LYS A 274 -2.68 -12.00 -16.67
CA LYS A 274 -1.97 -13.19 -16.16
C LYS A 274 -2.59 -13.63 -14.85
N GLU A 275 -2.88 -12.68 -13.97
CA GLU A 275 -3.59 -12.93 -12.72
C GLU A 275 -4.58 -11.80 -12.48
N LEU A 276 -5.80 -12.17 -12.14
CA LEU A 276 -6.87 -11.25 -11.79
C LEU A 276 -7.55 -11.76 -10.53
N ASP A 277 -7.51 -10.97 -9.47
CA ASP A 277 -8.23 -11.25 -8.24
C ASP A 277 -9.33 -10.22 -8.01
N ILE A 278 -10.56 -10.69 -8.13
CA ILE A 278 -11.80 -9.93 -7.93
C ILE A 278 -12.66 -10.54 -6.83
N SER A 279 -12.08 -11.42 -6.00
CA SER A 279 -12.76 -12.03 -4.86
C SER A 279 -13.30 -11.00 -3.88
N ASN A 280 -14.30 -11.38 -3.08
CA ASN A 280 -14.91 -10.53 -2.05
C ASN A 280 -15.31 -9.14 -2.57
N ASN A 281 -16.07 -9.11 -3.67
CA ASN A 281 -16.69 -7.90 -4.21
C ASN A 281 -18.21 -8.10 -4.31
N MET A 282 -18.93 -7.05 -4.74
CA MET A 282 -20.39 -6.97 -4.74
C MET A 282 -20.96 -7.03 -6.16
N PHE A 283 -20.48 -7.93 -7.01
CA PHE A 283 -21.00 -8.11 -8.37
C PHE A 283 -22.45 -8.63 -8.31
N MET A 284 -23.40 -7.74 -8.58
CA MET A 284 -24.84 -8.05 -8.55
C MET A 284 -25.34 -8.26 -9.99
N GLU A 285 -26.02 -9.38 -10.24
CA GLU A 285 -26.67 -9.62 -11.54
C GLU A 285 -27.95 -8.76 -11.66
N SER A 286 -27.87 -7.73 -12.49
CA SER A 286 -28.96 -7.04 -13.21
C SER A 286 -30.03 -6.22 -12.45
N GLU A 287 -30.46 -6.50 -11.22
CA GLU A 287 -31.73 -5.89 -10.72
C GLU A 287 -31.62 -4.52 -10.03
N SER A 288 -30.42 -4.04 -9.64
CA SER A 288 -30.31 -2.75 -8.92
C SER A 288 -28.99 -2.00 -9.14
N LEU A 289 -28.49 -1.95 -10.38
CA LEU A 289 -27.34 -1.09 -10.74
C LEU A 289 -27.68 0.42 -10.72
N ASP A 290 -28.92 0.78 -10.38
CA ASP A 290 -29.44 2.15 -10.17
C ASP A 290 -28.63 3.01 -9.16
N PHE A 291 -27.72 2.39 -8.42
CA PHE A 291 -26.79 3.06 -7.49
C PHE A 291 -25.33 2.82 -7.89
N ASP A 292 -25.03 2.94 -9.18
CA ASP A 292 -23.66 3.10 -9.66
C ASP A 292 -23.12 4.53 -9.39
N HIS A 293 -21.80 4.70 -9.47
CA HIS A 293 -21.16 5.98 -9.16
C HIS A 293 -21.59 7.09 -10.13
N ILE A 294 -21.88 6.73 -11.39
CA ILE A 294 -22.38 7.64 -12.41
C ILE A 294 -23.76 8.18 -12.04
N SER A 295 -24.68 7.31 -11.60
CA SER A 295 -26.01 7.69 -11.15
C SER A 295 -25.95 8.54 -9.88
N ALA A 296 -25.03 8.23 -8.95
CA ALA A 296 -24.80 9.08 -7.77
C ALA A 296 -24.33 10.49 -8.17
N TYR A 297 -23.41 10.59 -9.12
CA TYR A 297 -22.97 11.88 -9.69
C TYR A 297 -24.13 12.65 -10.34
N MET A 298 -24.91 11.98 -11.18
CA MET A 298 -26.07 12.58 -11.87
C MET A 298 -27.14 13.06 -10.86
N ARG A 299 -27.38 12.34 -9.76
CA ARG A 299 -28.27 12.81 -8.69
C ARG A 299 -27.74 14.08 -8.04
N ASN A 300 -26.46 14.13 -7.69
CA ASN A 300 -25.83 15.28 -7.03
C ASN A 300 -25.84 16.56 -7.90
N ILE A 301 -25.66 16.43 -9.22
CA ILE A 301 -25.77 17.57 -10.13
C ILE A 301 -27.21 18.02 -10.29
N ASN A 302 -28.14 17.08 -10.44
CA ASN A 302 -29.56 17.41 -10.57
C ASN A 302 -30.14 18.09 -9.31
N THR A 303 -29.56 17.84 -8.13
CA THR A 303 -29.94 18.54 -6.88
C THR A 303 -29.45 20.00 -6.80
N CYS A 304 -28.48 20.41 -7.64
CA CYS A 304 -27.83 21.74 -7.55
C CYS A 304 -28.42 22.83 -8.47
N ASN A 305 -29.69 22.71 -8.91
CA ASN A 305 -30.46 23.59 -9.82
C ASN A 305 -30.40 23.19 -11.31
N ILE A 306 -31.55 22.82 -11.86
CA ILE A 306 -32.42 23.67 -12.69
C ILE A 306 -33.70 22.85 -12.97
N LYS A 307 -34.88 23.46 -12.74
CA LYS A 307 -36.18 22.86 -13.08
C LYS A 307 -36.15 22.31 -14.50
N LYS A 308 -36.56 21.05 -14.67
CA LYS A 308 -36.82 20.39 -15.96
C LYS A 308 -37.81 21.22 -16.80
N SER A 309 -37.31 22.19 -17.56
CA SER A 309 -38.13 22.88 -18.55
C SER A 309 -37.23 23.73 -19.43
N GLN A 310 -36.57 23.09 -20.40
CA GLN A 310 -36.46 23.49 -21.80
C GLN A 310 -35.22 22.84 -22.44
N MET A 311 -35.41 22.35 -23.66
CA MET A 311 -34.51 21.54 -24.50
C MET A 311 -33.18 22.23 -24.92
N LEU A 312 -32.83 23.36 -24.31
CA LEU A 312 -31.66 24.18 -24.62
C LEU A 312 -31.05 24.69 -23.30
N VAL A 313 -30.54 23.77 -22.49
CA VAL A 313 -29.72 24.15 -21.33
C VAL A 313 -28.39 24.64 -21.86
N VAL A 314 -28.14 25.95 -21.76
CA VAL A 314 -26.81 26.54 -22.00
C VAL A 314 -25.84 25.81 -21.09
N LYS A 315 -24.87 25.13 -21.69
CA LYS A 315 -23.91 24.30 -20.97
C LYS A 315 -23.03 25.20 -20.10
N ASP A 316 -22.75 24.80 -18.86
CA ASP A 316 -21.82 25.53 -18.00
C ASP A 316 -20.45 25.67 -18.68
N LEU A 317 -19.78 26.79 -18.43
CA LEU A 317 -18.43 27.04 -18.96
C LEU A 317 -17.45 25.92 -18.57
N SER A 318 -17.64 25.35 -17.37
CA SER A 318 -16.89 24.21 -16.85
C SER A 318 -17.05 22.96 -17.72
N HIS A 319 -18.19 22.81 -18.38
CA HIS A 319 -18.47 21.69 -19.28
C HIS A 319 -17.72 21.87 -20.61
N LEU A 320 -17.81 23.05 -21.21
CA LEU A 320 -17.10 23.37 -22.45
C LEU A 320 -15.58 23.32 -22.28
N ALA A 321 -15.07 23.80 -21.13
CA ALA A 321 -13.67 23.71 -20.78
C ALA A 321 -13.19 22.25 -20.67
N PHE A 322 -13.95 21.39 -19.98
CA PHE A 322 -13.60 19.97 -19.87
C PHE A 322 -13.63 19.25 -21.22
N ALA A 323 -14.67 19.47 -22.03
CA ALA A 323 -14.76 18.91 -23.37
C ALA A 323 -13.56 19.34 -24.23
N SER A 324 -13.17 20.61 -24.21
CA SER A 324 -12.00 21.10 -24.93
C SER A 324 -10.68 20.47 -24.45
N VAL A 325 -10.48 20.35 -23.13
CA VAL A 325 -9.30 19.69 -22.53
C VAL A 325 -9.17 18.25 -23.02
N VAL A 326 -10.31 17.57 -23.08
CA VAL A 326 -10.40 16.14 -23.35
C VAL A 326 -10.35 15.83 -24.85
N GLU A 327 -11.07 16.58 -25.69
CA GLU A 327 -11.16 16.39 -27.15
C GLU A 327 -9.86 16.75 -27.87
N ASN A 328 -9.11 17.74 -27.36
CA ASN A 328 -7.85 18.16 -27.97
C ASN A 328 -6.65 17.27 -27.59
N CYS A 329 -6.87 16.20 -26.80
CA CYS A 329 -5.81 15.33 -26.29
C CYS A 329 -4.65 16.12 -25.68
N ILE A 330 -4.92 17.30 -25.11
CA ILE A 330 -3.90 18.10 -24.47
C ILE A 330 -3.43 17.29 -23.28
N ASN A 331 -2.11 17.05 -23.20
CA ASN A 331 -1.50 16.25 -22.15
C ASN A 331 -1.44 17.08 -20.86
N LEU A 332 -2.61 17.51 -20.37
CA LEU A 332 -2.75 18.35 -19.20
C LEU A 332 -2.55 17.51 -17.94
N LYS A 333 -1.65 17.98 -17.09
CA LYS A 333 -1.47 17.41 -15.74
C LYS A 333 -2.61 17.93 -14.87
N ARG A 334 -3.13 17.12 -13.93
CA ARG A 334 -4.30 17.53 -13.11
C ARG A 334 -4.08 18.87 -12.37
N GLN A 335 -2.85 19.14 -11.97
CA GLN A 335 -2.39 20.40 -11.37
C GLN A 335 -2.53 21.64 -12.28
N GLU A 336 -2.57 21.47 -13.60
CA GLU A 336 -2.75 22.55 -14.58
C GLU A 336 -4.24 22.86 -14.81
N ILE A 337 -5.13 22.08 -14.20
CA ILE A 337 -6.57 22.12 -14.43
C ILE A 337 -7.26 22.74 -13.21
N PRO A 338 -8.19 23.70 -13.39
CA PRO A 338 -8.95 24.28 -12.29
C PRO A 338 -9.64 23.22 -11.44
N ARG A 339 -9.59 23.38 -10.10
CA ARG A 339 -10.19 22.44 -9.13
C ARG A 339 -11.69 22.19 -9.36
N THR A 340 -12.39 23.16 -9.92
CA THR A 340 -13.81 23.05 -10.27
C THR A 340 -14.08 21.98 -11.33
N LEU A 341 -13.07 21.55 -12.10
CA LEU A 341 -13.19 20.49 -13.10
C LEU A 341 -12.77 19.11 -12.58
N TRP A 342 -12.13 19.03 -11.42
CA TRP A 342 -11.59 17.77 -10.90
C TRP A 342 -12.63 16.66 -10.72
N PRO A 343 -13.84 16.93 -10.19
CA PRO A 343 -14.86 15.89 -10.06
C PRO A 343 -15.27 15.25 -11.39
N LYS A 344 -15.07 15.94 -12.52
CA LYS A 344 -15.40 15.42 -13.85
C LYS A 344 -14.43 14.34 -14.31
N PHE A 345 -13.19 14.34 -13.83
CA PHE A 345 -12.19 13.30 -14.14
C PHE A 345 -12.50 11.96 -13.49
N ASP A 346 -13.21 11.98 -12.36
CA ASP A 346 -13.55 10.76 -11.63
C ASP A 346 -14.70 10.00 -12.30
N VAL A 347 -15.54 10.70 -13.08
CA VAL A 347 -16.74 10.14 -13.72
C VAL A 347 -16.68 10.10 -15.25
N VAL A 348 -15.66 10.70 -15.86
CA VAL A 348 -15.46 10.62 -17.31
C VAL A 348 -15.12 9.19 -17.71
N GLY A 349 -15.74 8.72 -18.79
CA GLY A 349 -15.32 7.46 -19.41
C GLY A 349 -15.21 7.58 -20.92
N ARG A 350 -14.92 6.48 -21.61
CA ARG A 350 -14.79 6.46 -23.07
C ARG A 350 -16.02 5.82 -23.69
N CYS A 351 -16.48 6.38 -24.79
CA CYS A 351 -17.51 5.76 -25.60
C CYS A 351 -16.99 4.50 -26.28
N ILE A 352 -17.69 3.37 -26.20
CA ILE A 352 -17.23 2.11 -26.84
C ILE A 352 -17.18 2.17 -28.38
N HIS A 353 -17.89 3.11 -29.00
CA HIS A 353 -17.98 3.20 -30.46
C HIS A 353 -16.96 4.16 -31.09
N CYS A 354 -16.77 5.35 -30.50
CA CYS A 354 -15.79 6.32 -31.01
C CYS A 354 -14.51 6.40 -30.18
N TYR A 355 -14.45 5.71 -29.03
CA TYR A 355 -13.37 5.78 -28.05
C TYR A 355 -13.09 7.16 -27.49
N GLU A 356 -13.85 8.19 -27.86
CA GLU A 356 -13.70 9.54 -27.29
C GLU A 356 -14.20 9.54 -25.84
N PHE A 357 -13.54 10.35 -25.03
CA PHE A 357 -13.99 10.59 -23.67
C PHE A 357 -15.33 11.34 -23.68
N VAL A 358 -16.23 10.91 -22.81
CA VAL A 358 -17.58 11.41 -22.70
C VAL A 358 -17.97 11.48 -21.23
N LEU A 359 -18.61 12.58 -20.86
CA LEU A 359 -19.18 12.72 -19.52
C LEU A 359 -20.54 12.00 -19.43
N PRO A 360 -20.93 11.53 -18.23
CA PRO A 360 -22.23 10.92 -17.97
C PRO A 360 -23.45 11.62 -18.57
N GLU A 361 -23.47 12.95 -18.59
CA GLU A 361 -24.61 13.73 -19.09
C GLU A 361 -24.87 13.51 -20.59
N TYR A 362 -23.83 13.13 -21.34
CA TYR A 362 -23.84 12.92 -22.78
C TYR A 362 -23.71 11.46 -23.16
N SER A 363 -23.87 10.56 -22.20
CA SER A 363 -23.76 9.14 -22.45
C SER A 363 -24.99 8.37 -22.01
N VAL A 364 -25.12 7.20 -22.60
CA VAL A 364 -26.00 6.13 -22.16
C VAL A 364 -25.10 5.09 -21.52
N VAL A 365 -25.38 4.78 -20.26
CA VAL A 365 -24.70 3.70 -19.53
C VAL A 365 -25.44 2.40 -19.82
N GLN A 366 -24.71 1.38 -20.23
CA GLN A 366 -25.23 0.04 -20.44
C GLN A 366 -24.46 -0.96 -19.60
N HIS A 367 -25.08 -2.10 -19.33
CA HIS A 367 -24.45 -3.20 -18.64
C HIS A 367 -24.56 -4.48 -19.45
N THR A 368 -23.45 -5.19 -19.58
CA THR A 368 -23.39 -6.51 -20.22
C THR A 368 -22.82 -7.52 -19.23
N ILE A 369 -23.13 -8.80 -19.39
CA ILE A 369 -22.67 -9.84 -18.46
C ILE A 369 -21.67 -10.73 -19.19
N ALA A 370 -20.46 -10.84 -18.66
CA ALA A 370 -19.42 -11.66 -19.27
C ALA A 370 -18.30 -12.04 -18.28
N THR A 371 -17.44 -12.98 -18.68
CA THR A 371 -16.32 -13.45 -17.85
C THR A 371 -15.05 -12.69 -18.19
N PRO A 372 -14.27 -12.21 -17.20
CA PRO A 372 -12.96 -11.61 -17.45
C PRO A 372 -11.98 -12.62 -18.03
N CYS A 373 -11.16 -12.18 -18.99
CA CYS A 373 -10.10 -13.01 -19.56
C CYS A 373 -8.84 -12.96 -18.68
N ALA A 374 -8.55 -14.05 -17.97
CA ALA A 374 -7.34 -14.19 -17.16
C ALA A 374 -6.81 -15.63 -17.12
N LEU A 375 -5.48 -15.82 -17.13
CA LEU A 375 -4.87 -17.14 -16.96
C LEU A 375 -5.13 -17.73 -15.57
N LYS A 376 -5.06 -16.87 -14.54
CA LYS A 376 -5.43 -17.20 -13.16
C LYS A 376 -6.48 -16.20 -12.69
N LEU A 377 -7.73 -16.63 -12.63
CA LEU A 377 -8.86 -15.85 -12.12
C LEU A 377 -9.20 -16.31 -10.70
N ILE A 378 -9.13 -15.39 -9.74
CA ILE A 378 -9.58 -15.59 -8.36
C ILE A 378 -10.87 -14.79 -8.19
N LYS A 379 -11.98 -15.48 -7.91
CA LYS A 379 -13.30 -14.87 -7.68
C LYS A 379 -14.12 -15.73 -6.72
N ASN A 380 -15.09 -15.12 -6.06
CA ASN A 380 -15.98 -15.83 -5.12
C ASN A 380 -17.19 -16.48 -5.78
N HIS A 381 -17.72 -15.84 -6.82
CA HIS A 381 -19.04 -16.18 -7.35
C HIS A 381 -18.98 -17.50 -8.13
N THR A 382 -19.98 -18.35 -7.87
CA THR A 382 -20.23 -19.59 -8.63
C THR A 382 -20.76 -19.32 -10.03
N THR A 383 -21.34 -18.13 -10.28
CA THR A 383 -21.77 -17.73 -11.62
C THR A 383 -20.55 -17.44 -12.50
N ASN A 384 -20.64 -17.82 -13.77
CA ASN A 384 -19.51 -17.73 -14.68
C ASN A 384 -19.12 -16.28 -15.02
N SER A 385 -19.99 -15.31 -14.78
CA SER A 385 -19.88 -13.95 -15.32
C SER A 385 -20.01 -12.85 -14.27
N ILE A 386 -19.53 -11.66 -14.62
CA ILE A 386 -19.73 -10.41 -13.86
C ILE A 386 -20.37 -9.36 -14.78
N PRO A 387 -21.06 -8.35 -14.22
CA PRO A 387 -21.54 -7.21 -14.99
C PRO A 387 -20.37 -6.30 -15.41
N TRP A 388 -20.40 -5.85 -16.66
CA TRP A 388 -19.49 -4.91 -17.28
C TRP A 388 -20.26 -3.64 -17.59
N GLN A 389 -19.77 -2.50 -17.16
CA GLN A 389 -20.35 -1.20 -17.48
C GLN A 389 -19.72 -0.65 -18.74
N SER A 390 -20.55 -0.29 -19.71
CA SER A 390 -20.16 0.43 -20.90
C SER A 390 -20.81 1.80 -20.98
N ILE A 391 -20.10 2.69 -21.66
CA ILE A 391 -20.52 4.07 -21.86
C ILE A 391 -20.63 4.30 -23.36
N ILE A 392 -21.76 4.85 -23.80
CA ILE A 392 -22.06 5.09 -25.22
C ILE A 392 -22.44 6.55 -25.40
N CYS A 393 -21.97 7.23 -26.43
CA CYS A 393 -22.45 8.58 -26.73
C CYS A 393 -23.97 8.58 -26.92
N ARG A 394 -24.66 9.48 -26.20
CA ARG A 394 -26.11 9.69 -26.31
C ARG A 394 -26.53 10.19 -27.70
N PHE A 395 -25.64 10.95 -28.33
CA PHE A 395 -25.80 11.40 -29.71
C PHE A 395 -24.87 10.60 -30.63
N LYS A 396 -25.18 10.59 -31.94
CA LYS A 396 -24.42 9.84 -32.94
C LYS A 396 -22.93 10.21 -32.87
N CYS A 397 -22.07 9.20 -32.75
CA CYS A 397 -20.63 9.38 -32.73
C CYS A 397 -20.17 10.18 -33.96
N THR A 398 -19.55 11.33 -33.73
CA THR A 398 -19.07 12.24 -34.79
C THR A 398 -17.86 11.68 -35.54
N LYS A 399 -17.14 10.71 -34.97
CA LYS A 399 -15.98 10.03 -35.56
C LYS A 399 -16.21 8.51 -35.59
N SER A 400 -17.18 8.03 -36.37
CA SER A 400 -17.38 6.57 -36.56
C SER A 400 -16.38 5.98 -37.57
N SER A 401 -15.08 6.11 -37.33
CA SER A 401 -14.06 5.39 -38.12
C SER A 401 -12.67 5.54 -37.50
N ARG A 402 -12.26 4.52 -36.75
CA ARG A 402 -10.88 4.01 -36.61
C ARG A 402 -10.97 2.78 -35.70
N LEU A 403 -11.25 1.65 -36.36
CA LEU A 403 -11.08 0.29 -35.80
C LEU A 403 -9.62 0.04 -35.46
#